data_AF-A0AAN0ND68-F1
#
_entry.id   AF-A0AAN0ND68-F1
#
_cell.length_a   1.000
_cell.length_b   1.000
_cell.length_c   1.000
_cell.angle_alpha   90.00
_cell.angle_beta   90.00
_cell.angle_gamma   90.00
#
_symmetry.space_group_name_H-M   'P 1'
#
loop_
_entity.id
_entity.type
_entity.pdbx_description
1 polymer ?
#
loop_
_entity_poly.entity_id
_entity_poly.type
_entity_poly.pdbx_seq_one_letter_code
_entity_poly.pdbx_strand_id
1 'polypeptide(L)'
;MKVQLNSLLTSLLDLEKQGNGATLLGIGPMSSNLIIASLELARDGNFPIMFIASRNQVDSDEFGAGYVNGWNQARFAQDIQNIANEIGFTGSYYLCRDHGGPWQRDEERNNHIAKETKNGYRKAILP
;
A
#
# COMPACT_ATOMS: atom_id res chain seq x y z
N MET A 1 -5.04 -10.20 -15.72
CA MET A 1 -5.50 -9.00 -16.48
C MET A 1 -5.20 -7.78 -15.61
N LYS A 2 -4.48 -6.78 -16.12
CA LYS A 2 -4.13 -5.58 -15.36
C LYS A 2 -5.25 -4.54 -15.52
N VAL A 3 -6.09 -4.41 -14.51
CA VAL A 3 -7.19 -3.44 -14.46
C VAL A 3 -6.59 -2.08 -14.13
N GLN A 4 -6.98 -1.05 -14.87
CA GLN A 4 -6.61 0.32 -14.52
C GLN A 4 -7.51 0.83 -13.40
N LEU A 5 -6.92 1.58 -12.44
CA LEU A 5 -7.65 2.12 -11.29
C LEU A 5 -8.88 2.95 -11.72
N ASN A 6 -8.75 3.79 -12.75
CA ASN A 6 -9.86 4.59 -13.25
C ASN A 6 -11.03 3.72 -13.73
N SER A 7 -10.73 2.62 -14.45
CA SER A 7 -11.76 1.69 -14.90
C SER A 7 -12.45 0.99 -13.73
N LEU A 8 -11.68 0.58 -12.71
CA LEU A 8 -12.22 -0.02 -11.50
C LEU A 8 -13.16 0.95 -10.78
N LEU A 9 -12.74 2.20 -10.58
CA LEU A 9 -13.52 3.23 -9.92
C LEU A 9 -14.81 3.54 -10.69
N THR A 10 -14.73 3.68 -12.02
CA THR A 10 -15.93 3.88 -12.85
C THR A 10 -16.91 2.72 -12.68
N SER A 11 -16.45 1.47 -12.72
CA SER A 11 -17.31 0.31 -12.51
C SER A 11 -17.95 0.26 -11.12
N LEU A 12 -17.21 0.66 -10.07
CA LEU A 12 -17.76 0.75 -8.71
C LEU A 12 -18.85 1.83 -8.59
N LEU A 13 -18.63 3.00 -9.19
CA LEU A 13 -19.62 4.08 -9.22
C LEU A 13 -20.87 3.70 -10.02
N ASP A 14 -20.71 2.95 -11.11
CA ASP A 14 -21.84 2.49 -11.92
C ASP A 14 -22.64 1.38 -11.22
N LEU A 15 -21.98 0.52 -10.44
CA LEU A 15 -22.67 -0.43 -9.55
C LEU A 15 -23.50 0.30 -8.49
N GLU A 16 -22.92 1.32 -7.86
CA GLU A 16 -23.59 2.14 -6.84
C GLU A 16 -24.88 2.79 -7.39
N LYS A 17 -24.84 3.35 -8.61
CA LYS A 17 -26.01 3.91 -9.28
C LYS A 17 -27.13 2.88 -9.54
N GLN A 18 -26.78 1.60 -9.66
CA GLN A 18 -27.72 0.51 -9.87
C GLN A 18 -28.29 -0.05 -8.56
N GLY A 19 -27.94 0.54 -7.41
CA GLY A 19 -28.34 0.07 -6.08
C GLY A 19 -27.50 -1.12 -5.57
N ASN A 20 -26.41 -1.46 -6.27
CA ASN A 20 -25.46 -2.48 -5.86
C ASN A 20 -24.20 -1.83 -5.29
N GLY A 21 -23.50 -2.51 -4.38
CA GLY A 21 -22.25 -2.01 -3.81
C GLY A 21 -21.16 -3.05 -3.84
N ALA A 22 -19.92 -2.61 -3.93
CA ALA A 22 -18.75 -3.45 -3.73
C ALA A 22 -17.70 -2.70 -2.92
N THR A 23 -16.95 -3.42 -2.09
CA THR A 23 -15.83 -2.88 -1.31
C THR A 23 -14.52 -3.39 -1.88
N LEU A 24 -13.48 -2.57 -1.78
CA LEU A 24 -12.11 -2.99 -2.12
C LEU A 24 -11.39 -3.44 -0.85
N LEU A 25 -10.74 -4.59 -0.93
CA LEU A 25 -9.98 -5.13 0.19
C LEU A 25 -8.59 -4.50 0.24
N GLY A 26 -8.33 -3.77 1.33
CA GLY A 26 -7.02 -3.23 1.68
C GLY A 26 -6.33 -4.10 2.74
N ILE A 27 -5.09 -4.51 2.49
CA ILE A 27 -4.29 -5.31 3.42
C ILE A 27 -3.01 -4.56 3.80
N GLY A 28 -2.79 -4.43 5.10
CA GLY A 28 -1.54 -3.91 5.67
C GLY A 28 -0.42 -4.94 5.53
N PRO A 29 0.64 -4.68 4.75
CA PRO A 29 1.72 -5.64 4.53
C PRO A 29 2.60 -5.73 5.78
N MET A 30 2.57 -6.88 6.46
CA MET A 30 3.29 -7.12 7.71
C MET A 30 4.35 -8.23 7.60
N SER A 31 4.32 -9.02 6.52
CA SER A 31 5.28 -10.09 6.26
C SER A 31 5.13 -10.60 4.83
N SER A 32 6.14 -11.34 4.34
CA SER A 32 6.07 -12.02 3.04
C SER A 32 4.93 -13.06 2.99
N ASN A 33 4.71 -13.78 4.08
CA ASN A 33 3.61 -14.75 4.19
C ASN A 33 2.24 -14.09 4.00
N LEU A 34 2.05 -12.88 4.56
CA LEU A 34 0.81 -12.14 4.39
C LEU A 34 0.64 -11.66 2.96
N ILE A 35 1.72 -11.22 2.30
CA ILE A 35 1.69 -10.85 0.87
C ILE A 35 1.29 -12.06 0.02
N ILE A 36 1.88 -13.23 0.25
CA ILE A 36 1.53 -14.48 -0.45
C ILE A 36 0.04 -14.78 -0.27
N ALA A 37 -0.43 -14.86 0.98
CA ALA A 37 -1.83 -15.17 1.28
C ALA A 37 -2.80 -14.15 0.65
N SER A 38 -2.42 -12.88 0.61
CA SER A 38 -3.22 -11.81 -0.01
C SER A 38 -3.36 -11.99 -1.51
N LEU A 39 -2.27 -12.36 -2.19
CA LEU A 39 -2.26 -12.58 -3.63
C LEU A 39 -2.99 -13.88 -4.01
N GLU A 40 -2.84 -14.94 -3.22
CA GLU A 40 -3.61 -16.18 -3.42
C GLU A 40 -5.10 -15.95 -3.23
N LEU A 41 -5.50 -15.20 -2.20
CA LEU A 41 -6.89 -14.82 -1.99
C LEU A 41 -7.44 -14.01 -3.17
N ALA A 42 -6.65 -13.06 -3.69
CA ALA A 42 -7.02 -12.26 -4.86
C ALA A 42 -7.13 -13.09 -6.15
N ARG A 43 -6.28 -14.11 -6.31
CA ARG A 43 -6.33 -15.06 -7.43
C ARG A 43 -7.61 -15.88 -7.37
N ASP A 44 -7.90 -16.47 -6.22
CA ASP A 44 -9.01 -17.39 -6.03
C ASP A 44 -10.36 -16.66 -6.04
N GLY A 45 -10.40 -15.43 -5.53
CA GLY A 45 -11.57 -14.55 -5.55
C GLY A 45 -11.71 -13.65 -6.77
N ASN A 46 -10.73 -13.66 -7.69
CA ASN A 46 -10.68 -12.82 -8.89
C ASN A 46 -11.02 -11.33 -8.63
N PHE A 47 -10.36 -10.73 -7.65
CA PHE A 47 -10.54 -9.32 -7.33
C PHE A 47 -9.18 -8.60 -7.22
N PRO A 48 -9.14 -7.28 -7.45
CA PRO A 48 -7.90 -6.52 -7.25
C PRO A 48 -7.63 -6.30 -5.76
N ILE A 49 -6.39 -6.57 -5.32
CA ILE A 49 -5.98 -6.32 -3.93
C ILE A 49 -5.27 -4.98 -3.78
N MET A 50 -5.51 -4.27 -2.67
CA MET A 50 -4.76 -3.05 -2.32
C MET A 50 -3.82 -3.36 -1.16
N PHE A 51 -2.52 -3.15 -1.34
CA PHE A 51 -1.57 -3.18 -0.23
C PHE A 51 -1.44 -1.78 0.36
N ILE A 52 -1.95 -1.60 1.58
CA ILE A 52 -1.97 -0.31 2.28
C ILE A 52 -0.84 -0.24 3.30
N ALA A 53 0.24 0.46 2.98
CA ALA A 53 1.38 0.58 3.90
C ALA A 53 1.31 1.92 4.66
N SER A 54 1.43 1.87 5.98
CA SER A 54 1.61 3.05 6.82
C SER A 54 3.04 3.59 6.75
N ARG A 55 3.27 4.80 7.27
CA ARG A 55 4.62 5.40 7.38
C ARG A 55 5.56 4.54 8.22
N ASN A 56 5.06 3.93 9.28
CA ASN A 56 5.89 3.11 10.15
C ASN A 56 6.30 1.80 9.45
N GLN A 57 5.45 1.27 8.55
CA GLN A 57 5.75 0.05 7.79
C GLN A 57 6.68 0.30 6.60
N VAL A 58 6.55 1.46 5.93
CA VAL A 58 7.34 1.83 4.75
C VAL A 58 7.70 3.31 4.84
N ASP A 59 9.00 3.61 4.90
CA ASP A 59 9.52 4.99 4.98
C ASP A 59 10.80 5.17 4.18
N SER A 60 11.24 6.40 3.95
CA SER A 60 12.51 6.63 3.29
C SER A 60 13.69 6.16 4.16
N ASP A 61 14.81 5.83 3.50
CA ASP A 61 16.06 5.47 4.20
C ASP A 61 16.58 6.62 5.08
N GLU A 62 16.34 7.87 4.68
CA GLU A 62 16.66 9.07 5.46
C GLU A 62 15.98 9.08 6.83
N PHE A 63 14.79 8.49 6.93
CA PHE A 63 14.03 8.35 8.18
C PHE A 63 14.16 6.95 8.78
N GLY A 64 15.20 6.19 8.42
CA GLY A 64 15.49 4.87 9.00
C GLY A 64 14.67 3.71 8.43
N ALA A 65 14.01 3.93 7.28
CA ALA A 65 13.10 2.99 6.63
C ALA A 65 11.92 2.55 7.54
N GLY A 66 11.10 1.63 7.05
CA GLY A 66 9.99 1.05 7.81
C GLY A 66 10.42 -0.15 8.66
N TYR A 67 9.77 -0.34 9.82
CA TYR A 67 10.18 -1.33 10.83
C TYR A 67 9.92 -2.79 10.43
N VAL A 68 9.05 -3.05 9.44
CA VAL A 68 8.61 -4.42 9.12
C VAL A 68 9.73 -5.22 8.48
N ASN A 69 10.32 -4.71 7.40
CA ASN A 69 11.35 -5.37 6.59
C ASN A 69 12.42 -4.38 6.09
N GLY A 70 12.65 -3.29 6.83
CA GLY A 70 13.54 -2.21 6.37
C GLY A 70 13.04 -1.59 5.07
N TRP A 71 11.72 -1.55 4.86
CA TRP A 71 11.16 -1.15 3.58
C TRP A 71 11.25 0.36 3.38
N ASN A 72 11.85 0.73 2.25
CA ASN A 72 11.49 1.94 1.54
C ASN A 72 10.50 1.59 0.42
N GLN A 73 10.01 2.60 -0.28
CA GLN A 73 8.99 2.42 -1.33
C GLN A 73 9.45 1.48 -2.45
N ALA A 74 10.71 1.62 -2.88
CA ALA A 74 11.25 0.82 -3.97
C ALA A 74 11.39 -0.65 -3.57
N ARG A 75 11.95 -0.92 -2.38
CA ARG A 75 12.09 -2.28 -1.83
C ARG A 75 10.72 -2.91 -1.59
N PHE A 76 9.77 -2.14 -1.04
CA PHE A 76 8.41 -2.61 -0.85
C PHE A 76 7.72 -3.03 -2.16
N ALA A 77 7.80 -2.17 -3.19
CA ALA A 77 7.24 -2.48 -4.51
C ALA A 77 7.93 -3.69 -5.16
N GLN A 78 9.26 -3.77 -5.05
CA GLN A 78 10.06 -4.86 -5.60
C GLN A 78 9.74 -6.20 -4.92
N ASP A 79 9.61 -6.22 -3.58
CA ASP A 79 9.31 -7.44 -2.83
C ASP A 79 7.93 -8.00 -3.20
N ILE A 80 6.90 -7.14 -3.28
CA ILE A 80 5.57 -7.58 -3.73
C ILE A 80 5.64 -8.12 -5.17
N GLN A 81 6.37 -7.44 -6.06
CA GLN A 81 6.52 -7.90 -7.44
C GLN A 81 7.26 -9.25 -7.53
N ASN A 82 8.31 -9.44 -6.75
CA ASN A 82 9.07 -10.69 -6.69
C ASN A 82 8.18 -11.84 -6.23
N ILE A 83 7.42 -11.64 -5.13
CA ILE A 83 6.48 -12.63 -4.62
C ILE A 83 5.39 -12.94 -5.65
N ALA A 84 4.81 -11.90 -6.29
CA ALA A 84 3.80 -12.08 -7.31
C ALA A 84 4.31 -12.92 -8.49
N ASN A 85 5.56 -12.69 -8.93
CA ASN A 85 6.19 -13.48 -9.97
C ASN A 85 6.47 -14.92 -9.52
N GLU A 86 6.97 -15.11 -8.30
CA GLU A 86 7.31 -16.41 -7.72
C GLU A 86 6.09 -17.34 -7.66
N ILE A 87 4.93 -16.82 -7.27
CA ILE A 87 3.68 -17.59 -7.17
C ILE A 87 2.84 -17.57 -8.47
N GLY A 88 3.34 -16.91 -9.53
CA GLY A 88 2.64 -16.81 -10.82
C GLY A 88 1.34 -16.00 -10.77
N PHE A 89 1.24 -15.01 -9.89
CA PHE A 89 0.07 -14.14 -9.80
C PHE A 89 -0.04 -13.21 -11.02
N THR A 90 -1.16 -13.28 -11.74
CA THR A 90 -1.43 -12.48 -12.96
C THR A 90 -2.58 -11.48 -12.81
N GLY A 91 -3.14 -11.40 -11.59
CA GLY A 91 -4.20 -10.45 -11.23
C GLY A 91 -3.68 -9.02 -11.06
N SER A 92 -4.55 -8.13 -10.60
CA SER A 92 -4.18 -6.74 -10.33
C SER A 92 -3.94 -6.53 -8.84
N TYR A 93 -2.90 -5.78 -8.51
CA TYR A 93 -2.70 -5.24 -7.17
C TYR A 93 -2.31 -3.76 -7.25
N TYR A 94 -2.65 -3.01 -6.21
CA TYR A 94 -2.33 -1.59 -6.07
C TYR A 94 -1.49 -1.37 -4.82
N LEU A 95 -0.50 -0.50 -4.92
CA LEU A 95 0.27 -0.04 -3.77
C LEU A 95 -0.36 1.26 -3.28
N CYS A 96 -0.71 1.30 -2.00
CA CYS A 96 -1.49 2.38 -1.41
C CYS A 96 -0.84 2.84 -0.11
N ARG A 97 -1.12 4.09 0.27
CA ARG A 97 -0.60 4.70 1.49
C ARG A 97 -1.68 4.81 2.54
N ASP A 98 -1.39 4.30 3.74
CA ASP A 98 -2.17 4.57 4.93
C ASP A 98 -1.50 5.65 5.80
N HIS A 99 -2.29 6.53 6.40
CA HIS A 99 -1.83 7.61 7.29
C HIS A 99 -0.55 8.35 6.83
N GLY A 100 -0.51 8.86 5.59
CA GLY A 100 0.68 9.48 4.99
C GLY A 100 1.11 10.85 5.51
N GLY A 101 0.44 11.41 6.52
CA GLY A 101 0.73 12.74 7.07
C GLY A 101 2.06 12.80 7.86
N PRO A 102 2.60 13.99 8.12
CA PRO A 102 3.70 14.20 9.08
C PRO A 102 3.26 13.90 10.53
N TRP A 103 4.24 13.68 11.44
CA TRP A 103 4.05 13.42 12.88
C TRP A 103 3.36 12.09 13.21
N GLN A 104 3.65 11.05 12.42
CA GLN A 104 3.08 9.72 12.61
C GLN A 104 3.94 8.83 13.52
N ARG A 105 5.20 9.20 13.75
CA ARG A 105 6.09 8.52 14.70
C ARG A 105 6.02 9.19 16.05
N ASP A 106 6.08 8.38 17.12
CA ASP A 106 6.11 8.91 18.49
C ASP A 106 7.31 9.81 18.74
N GLU A 107 8.45 9.52 18.12
CA GLU A 107 9.64 10.37 18.16
C GLU A 107 9.38 11.77 17.56
N GLU A 108 8.67 11.85 16.44
CA GLU A 108 8.30 13.11 15.80
C GLU A 108 7.31 13.92 16.66
N ARG A 109 6.36 13.23 17.32
CA ARG A 109 5.39 13.86 18.23
C ARG A 109 6.05 14.38 19.50
N ASN A 110 6.99 13.61 20.07
CA ASN A 110 7.65 13.94 21.33
C ASN A 110 8.71 15.05 21.14
N ASN A 111 9.40 15.08 19.99
CA ASN A 111 10.48 16.02 19.73
C ASN A 111 10.02 17.42 19.28
N HIS A 112 8.71 17.72 19.27
CA HIS A 112 8.15 19.04 18.92
C HIS A 112 8.75 19.64 17.63
N ILE A 113 9.00 18.79 16.63
CA ILE A 113 9.72 19.18 15.41
C ILE A 113 8.90 20.24 14.66
N ALA A 114 9.54 21.37 14.34
CA ALA A 114 8.89 22.54 13.73
C ALA A 114 8.17 22.19 12.42
N LYS A 115 7.01 22.83 12.18
CA LYS A 115 6.10 22.59 11.04
C LYS A 115 6.70 22.73 9.64
N GLU A 116 7.90 23.27 9.53
CA GLU A 116 8.57 23.55 8.25
C GLU A 116 9.30 22.34 7.63
N THR A 117 9.48 21.24 8.36
CA THR A 117 10.04 19.98 7.81
C THR A 117 9.07 19.22 6.89
N LYS A 118 7.88 19.77 6.61
CA LYS A 118 6.81 19.21 5.75
C LYS A 118 7.27 18.65 4.39
N ASN A 119 8.31 19.23 3.77
CA ASN A 119 8.77 18.80 2.45
C ASN A 119 9.57 17.49 2.47
N GLY A 120 10.28 17.17 3.56
CA GLY A 120 10.96 15.87 3.72
C GLY A 120 9.95 14.73 3.87
N TYR A 121 8.89 14.97 4.63
CA TYR A 121 7.82 13.98 4.89
C TYR A 121 6.97 13.63 3.66
N ARG A 122 7.03 14.42 2.59
CA ARG A 122 6.38 14.12 1.29
C ARG A 122 7.17 13.13 0.44
N LYS A 123 8.50 13.06 0.59
CA LYS A 123 9.35 12.08 -0.12
C LYS A 123 9.13 10.64 0.34
N ALA A 124 8.53 10.45 1.52
CA ALA A 124 8.14 9.17 2.07
C ALA A 124 6.81 8.63 1.51
N ILE A 125 6.11 9.36 0.63
CA ILE A 125 4.83 8.98 0.06
C ILE A 125 5.07 8.06 -1.14
N LEU A 126 4.48 6.85 -1.11
CA LEU A 126 4.47 5.90 -2.24
C LEU A 126 4.03 6.64 -3.53
N PRO A 127 4.67 6.38 -4.68
CA PRO A 127 4.40 7.10 -5.94
C PRO A 127 2.96 6.98 -6.41
#